data_AF-A0A1Z2XLC1-F1
#
_entry.id   AF-A0A1Z2XLC1-F1
#
_cell.length_a   1.000
_cell.length_b   1.000
_cell.length_c   1.000
_cell.angle_alpha   90.00
_cell.angle_beta   90.00
_cell.angle_gamma   90.00
#
_symmetry.space_group_name_H-M   'P 1'
#
loop_
_entity.id
_entity.type
_entity.pdbx_description
1 polymer ?
#
loop_
_entity_poly.entity_id
_entity_poly.type
_entity_poly.pdbx_seq_one_letter_code
_entity_poly.pdbx_strand_id
1 'polypeptide(L)'
;MPKATKLTTVLILLGAALGSPAFMRPNYTKGWYRTRPWEQKVYNALRVREWKDKMPTYSPEAFSPRLHGWEEIAVNMCCSERVHEVSALLSFVPLGASLWFGSFWVFFVTSVLGAAFDMSFAVIQRYNRMRIAKIASRPGARPH
;
A
#
# COMPACT_ATOMS: atom_id res chain seq x y z
N MET A 1 14.22 19.12 25.87
CA MET A 1 15.03 18.61 24.73
C MET A 1 15.07 17.08 24.52
N PRO A 2 14.78 16.16 25.48
CA PRO A 2 14.90 14.72 25.23
C PRO A 2 13.75 14.08 24.42
N LYS A 3 12.62 14.79 24.24
CA LYS A 3 11.46 14.28 23.47
C LYS A 3 11.67 14.35 21.95
N ALA A 4 12.39 15.36 21.47
CA ALA A 4 12.66 15.56 20.04
C ALA A 4 13.59 14.46 19.50
N THR A 5 14.66 14.11 20.24
CA THR A 5 15.62 13.06 19.86
C THR A 5 14.97 11.69 19.75
N LYS A 6 13.98 11.37 20.60
CA LYS A 6 13.25 10.09 20.52
C LYS A 6 12.40 9.99 19.25
N LEU A 7 11.77 11.09 18.84
CA LEU A 7 10.94 11.12 17.64
C LEU A 7 11.80 10.94 16.37
N THR A 8 12.95 11.62 16.28
CA THR A 8 13.86 11.48 15.14
C THR A 8 14.42 10.06 15.03
N THR A 9 14.81 9.44 16.15
CA THR A 9 15.28 8.05 16.14
C THR A 9 14.18 7.09 15.66
N VAL A 10 12.94 7.28 16.09
CA VAL A 10 11.80 6.46 15.62
C VAL A 10 11.59 6.61 14.11
N LEU A 11 11.66 7.84 13.58
CA LEU A 11 11.51 8.08 12.13
C LEU A 11 12.64 7.44 11.31
N ILE A 12 13.88 7.48 11.81
CA ILE A 12 15.02 6.83 11.15
C ILE A 12 14.86 5.31 11.17
N LEU A 13 14.52 4.73 12.32
CA LEU A 13 14.28 3.29 12.44
C LEU A 13 13.13 2.82 11.55
N LEU A 14 12.06 3.62 11.47
CA LEU A 14 10.94 3.37 10.59
C LEU A 14 11.40 3.40 9.12
N GLY A 15 12.14 4.43 8.70
CA GLY A 15 12.70 4.51 7.35
C GLY A 15 13.59 3.31 7.01
N ALA A 16 14.46 2.88 7.94
CA ALA A 16 15.29 1.70 7.77
C ALA A 16 14.47 0.40 7.66
N ALA A 17 13.42 0.25 8.46
CA ALA A 17 12.52 -0.90 8.39
C ALA A 17 11.76 -0.96 7.04
N LEU A 18 11.29 0.19 6.56
CA LEU A 18 10.63 0.31 5.25
C LEU A 18 11.61 0.08 4.09
N GLY A 19 12.89 0.43 4.24
CA GLY A 19 13.93 0.15 3.25
C GLY A 19 14.42 -1.30 3.21
N SER A 20 13.96 -2.17 4.11
CA SER A 20 14.45 -3.54 4.20
C SER A 20 14.04 -4.39 2.97
N PRO A 21 14.86 -5.38 2.54
CA PRO A 21 14.50 -6.27 1.45
C PRO A 21 13.21 -7.05 1.70
N ALA A 22 12.94 -7.42 2.97
CA ALA A 22 11.70 -8.08 3.37
C ALA A 22 10.47 -7.18 3.16
N PHE A 23 10.63 -5.87 3.34
CA PHE A 23 9.60 -4.88 3.06
C PHE A 23 9.39 -4.70 1.55
N MET A 24 10.48 -4.59 0.80
CA MET A 24 10.46 -4.23 -0.63
C MET A 24 10.17 -5.42 -1.58
N ARG A 25 10.47 -6.65 -1.15
CA ARG A 25 10.23 -7.88 -1.94
C ARG A 25 9.30 -8.85 -1.20
N PRO A 26 8.02 -8.48 -1.00
CA PRO A 26 7.04 -9.36 -0.38
C PRO A 26 6.75 -10.59 -1.23
N ASN A 27 6.54 -11.74 -0.58
CA ASN A 27 6.05 -12.93 -1.25
C ASN A 27 4.54 -12.82 -1.53
N TYR A 28 4.16 -12.61 -2.79
CA TYR A 28 2.77 -12.42 -3.21
C TYR A 28 1.89 -13.67 -3.11
N THR A 29 2.48 -14.87 -2.93
CA THR A 29 1.72 -16.15 -2.90
C THR A 29 1.27 -16.57 -1.51
N LYS A 30 1.78 -15.94 -0.44
CA LYS A 30 1.58 -16.39 0.95
C LYS A 30 0.87 -15.36 1.84
N GLY A 31 0.23 -15.85 2.90
CA GLY A 31 -0.25 -15.03 4.03
C GLY A 31 -1.30 -13.98 3.67
N TRP A 32 -1.00 -12.72 3.98
CA TRP A 32 -1.89 -11.55 3.83
C TRP A 32 -2.28 -11.26 2.37
N TYR A 33 -1.42 -11.61 1.42
CA TYR A 33 -1.57 -11.29 -0.01
C TYR A 33 -2.43 -12.28 -0.79
N ARG A 34 -2.74 -13.43 -0.18
CA ARG A 34 -3.59 -14.44 -0.80
C ARG A 34 -5.00 -13.92 -0.95
N THR A 35 -5.47 -13.90 -2.19
CA THR A 35 -6.76 -13.34 -2.59
C THR A 35 -7.90 -14.23 -2.07
N ARG A 36 -8.83 -13.65 -1.31
CA ARG A 36 -9.96 -14.40 -0.75
C ARG A 36 -11.22 -14.24 -1.62
N PRO A 37 -12.08 -15.27 -1.74
CA PRO A 37 -13.28 -15.20 -2.59
C PRO A 37 -14.26 -14.08 -2.24
N TRP A 38 -14.33 -13.68 -0.96
CA TRP A 38 -15.22 -12.62 -0.51
C TRP A 38 -14.73 -11.22 -0.89
N GLU A 39 -13.42 -11.03 -1.15
CA GLU A 39 -12.86 -9.72 -1.51
C GLU A 39 -13.53 -9.17 -2.76
N GLN A 40 -13.87 -10.04 -3.72
CA GLN A 40 -14.59 -9.66 -4.93
C GLN A 40 -15.97 -9.04 -4.65
N LYS A 41 -16.69 -9.52 -3.62
CA LYS A 41 -17.99 -8.94 -3.24
C LYS A 41 -17.81 -7.52 -2.71
N VAL A 42 -16.79 -7.29 -1.89
CA VAL A 42 -16.45 -5.97 -1.36
C VAL A 42 -16.06 -5.02 -2.50
N TYR A 43 -15.22 -5.46 -3.44
CA TYR A 43 -14.83 -4.62 -4.57
C TYR A 43 -15.97 -4.27 -5.52
N ASN A 44 -16.93 -5.18 -5.68
CA ASN A 44 -18.14 -4.89 -6.45
C ASN A 44 -19.04 -3.89 -5.71
N ALA A 45 -19.21 -4.03 -4.40
CA ALA A 45 -19.97 -3.08 -3.57
C ALA A 45 -19.34 -1.67 -3.58
N LEU A 46 -18.01 -1.59 -3.54
CA LEU A 46 -17.25 -0.34 -3.64
C LEU A 46 -17.11 0.19 -5.07
N ARG A 47 -17.64 -0.51 -6.08
CA ARG A 47 -17.56 -0.17 -7.51
C ARG A 47 -16.13 0.16 -7.96
N VAL A 48 -15.12 -0.57 -7.44
CA VAL A 48 -13.67 -0.29 -7.66
C VAL A 48 -13.32 -0.13 -9.12
N ARG A 49 -13.95 -0.92 -10.00
CA ARG A 49 -13.72 -0.88 -11.44
C ARG A 49 -14.03 0.48 -12.07
N GLU A 50 -14.95 1.27 -11.51
CA GLU A 50 -15.40 2.53 -12.11
C GLU A 50 -14.51 3.73 -11.79
N TRP A 51 -13.77 3.65 -10.68
CA TRP A 51 -12.96 4.77 -10.19
C TRP A 51 -11.46 4.48 -10.15
N LYS A 52 -11.03 3.21 -10.12
CA LYS A 52 -9.60 2.86 -10.02
C LYS A 52 -8.74 3.50 -11.12
N ASP A 53 -9.28 3.64 -12.34
CA ASP A 53 -8.54 4.15 -13.50
C ASP A 53 -8.48 5.69 -13.51
N LYS A 54 -9.21 6.36 -12.60
CA LYS A 54 -9.16 7.81 -12.40
C LYS A 54 -8.10 8.23 -11.38
N MET A 55 -7.55 7.29 -10.62
CA MET A 55 -6.56 7.57 -9.59
C MET A 55 -5.16 7.73 -10.21
N PRO A 56 -4.37 8.73 -9.78
CA PRO A 56 -3.04 8.97 -10.33
C PRO A 56 -2.09 7.82 -9.98
N THR A 57 -1.21 7.45 -10.91
CA THR A 57 -0.13 6.47 -10.67
C THR A 57 1.21 7.16 -10.88
N TYR A 58 2.03 7.24 -9.82
CA TYR A 58 3.31 7.94 -9.87
C TYR A 58 4.33 7.29 -10.81
N SER A 59 4.42 5.96 -10.80
CA SER A 59 5.30 5.18 -11.68
C SER A 59 4.50 4.12 -12.43
N PRO A 60 3.91 4.45 -13.59
CA PRO A 60 3.19 3.48 -14.41
C PRO A 60 4.12 2.41 -15.01
N GLU A 61 5.40 2.76 -15.19
CA GLU A 61 6.43 1.87 -15.74
C GLU A 61 6.62 0.61 -14.88
N ALA A 62 6.59 0.76 -13.56
CA ALA A 62 6.72 -0.34 -12.60
C ALA A 62 5.62 -1.43 -12.70
N PHE A 63 4.53 -1.13 -13.42
CA PHE A 63 3.39 -2.03 -13.63
C PHE A 63 3.21 -2.42 -15.10
N SER A 64 4.14 -2.06 -15.98
CA SER A 64 4.05 -2.31 -17.41
C SER A 64 4.54 -3.72 -17.77
N PRO A 65 3.70 -4.57 -18.38
CA PRO A 65 4.12 -5.89 -18.88
C PRO A 65 5.12 -5.82 -20.05
N ARG A 66 5.36 -4.63 -20.60
CA ARG A 66 6.39 -4.42 -21.64
C ARG A 66 7.79 -4.32 -21.05
N LEU A 67 7.90 -3.92 -19.78
CA LEU A 67 9.17 -3.64 -19.10
C LEU A 67 9.51 -4.73 -18.06
N HIS A 68 8.48 -5.34 -17.45
CA HIS A 68 8.65 -6.26 -16.33
C HIS A 68 7.89 -7.58 -16.56
N GLY A 69 8.42 -8.66 -15.98
CA GLY A 69 7.73 -9.95 -15.93
C GLY A 69 6.49 -9.90 -15.02
N TRP A 70 5.53 -10.80 -15.25
CA TRP A 70 4.29 -10.83 -14.46
C TRP A 70 4.52 -11.07 -12.96
N GLU A 71 5.55 -11.84 -12.61
CA GLU A 71 5.95 -12.07 -11.22
C GLU A 71 6.49 -10.78 -10.58
N GLU A 72 7.36 -10.06 -11.28
CA GLU A 72 7.92 -8.80 -10.80
C GLU A 72 6.83 -7.75 -10.60
N ILE A 73 5.89 -7.65 -11.55
CA ILE A 73 4.72 -6.78 -11.42
C ILE A 73 3.88 -7.18 -10.19
N ALA A 74 3.69 -8.48 -9.94
CA ALA A 74 2.95 -8.94 -8.75
C ALA A 74 3.66 -8.55 -7.44
N VAL A 75 4.99 -8.63 -7.39
CA VAL A 75 5.81 -8.20 -6.25
C VAL A 75 5.72 -6.68 -6.07
N ASN A 76 5.85 -5.91 -7.15
CA ASN A 76 5.72 -4.45 -7.13
C ASN A 76 4.35 -4.01 -6.60
N MET A 77 3.26 -4.66 -7.05
CA MET A 77 1.91 -4.40 -6.53
C MET A 77 1.79 -4.70 -5.04
N CYS A 78 2.35 -5.80 -4.54
CA CYS A 78 2.37 -6.10 -3.10
C CYS A 78 3.19 -5.09 -2.29
N CYS A 79 4.30 -4.62 -2.83
CA CYS A 79 5.12 -3.58 -2.20
C CYS A 79 4.32 -2.27 -2.11
N SER A 80 3.68 -1.84 -3.20
CA SER A 80 2.83 -0.65 -3.22
C SER A 80 1.63 -0.78 -2.28
N GLU A 81 0.95 -1.93 -2.22
CA GLU A 81 -0.13 -2.18 -1.23
C GLU A 81 0.39 -1.93 0.19
N ARG A 82 1.55 -2.50 0.53
CA ARG A 82 2.14 -2.37 1.87
C ARG A 82 2.56 -0.93 2.18
N VAL A 83 3.13 -0.20 1.23
CA VAL A 83 3.49 1.22 1.40
C VAL A 83 2.26 2.04 1.76
N HIS A 84 1.13 1.84 1.08
CA HIS A 84 -0.10 2.55 1.37
C HIS A 84 -0.77 2.09 2.67
N GLU A 85 -0.70 0.81 3.04
CA GLU A 85 -1.16 0.33 4.35
C GLU A 85 -0.37 0.98 5.49
N VAL A 86 0.96 1.08 5.36
CA VAL A 86 1.80 1.78 6.34
C VAL A 86 1.52 3.28 6.32
N SER A 87 1.41 3.91 5.16
CA SER A 87 1.10 5.34 5.06
C SER A 87 -0.24 5.68 5.73
N ALA A 88 -1.26 4.84 5.53
CA ALA A 88 -2.55 4.97 6.20
C ALA A 88 -2.42 4.89 7.73
N LEU A 89 -1.58 3.99 8.27
CA LEU A 89 -1.30 3.92 9.71
C LEU A 89 -0.53 5.16 10.20
N LEU A 90 0.47 5.61 9.45
CA LEU A 90 1.29 6.78 9.79
C LEU A 90 0.49 8.08 9.71
N SER A 91 -0.60 8.13 8.94
CA SER A 91 -1.48 9.28 8.88
C SER A 91 -2.08 9.66 10.24
N PHE A 92 -2.07 8.76 11.24
CA PHE A 92 -2.53 9.00 12.61
C PHE A 92 -1.44 9.51 13.56
N VAL A 93 -0.17 9.54 13.15
CA VAL A 93 0.93 10.14 13.95
C VAL A 93 0.64 11.59 14.36
N PRO A 94 0.05 12.46 13.51
CA PRO A 94 -0.35 13.82 13.88
C PRO A 94 -1.36 13.89 15.04
N LEU A 95 -2.09 12.82 15.38
CA LEU A 95 -2.92 12.82 16.60
C LEU A 95 -2.08 13.01 17.85
N GLY A 96 -0.84 12.51 17.89
CA GLY A 96 0.06 12.82 18.98
C GLY A 96 0.32 14.32 19.10
N ALA A 97 0.42 15.02 17.96
CA ALA A 97 0.63 16.47 17.91
C ALA A 97 -0.50 17.24 18.61
N SER A 98 -1.72 16.70 18.65
CA SER A 98 -2.85 17.36 19.29
C SER A 98 -2.66 17.58 20.79
N LEU A 99 -1.79 16.82 21.45
CA LEU A 99 -1.46 17.00 22.87
C LEU A 99 -0.74 18.32 23.15
N TRP A 100 -0.05 18.88 22.15
CA TRP A 100 0.65 20.17 22.28
C TRP A 100 -0.16 21.34 21.71
N PHE A 101 -0.88 21.12 20.62
CA PHE A 101 -1.60 22.18 19.90
C PHE A 101 -3.09 22.30 20.26
N GLY A 102 -3.62 21.38 21.08
CA GLY A 102 -5.03 21.42 21.56
C GLY A 102 -6.10 21.18 20.49
N SER A 103 -5.73 20.96 19.23
CA SER A 103 -6.64 20.92 18.08
C SER A 103 -6.96 19.48 17.63
N PHE A 104 -7.43 18.64 18.55
CA PHE A 104 -7.64 17.20 18.32
C PHE A 104 -8.48 16.89 17.07
N TRP A 105 -9.63 17.56 16.91
CA TRP A 105 -10.55 17.27 15.82
C TRP A 105 -9.97 17.55 14.43
N VAL A 106 -9.13 18.58 14.31
CA VAL A 106 -8.45 18.90 13.05
C VAL A 106 -7.52 17.74 12.67
N PHE A 107 -6.63 17.34 13.59
CA PHE A 107 -5.73 16.22 13.35
C PHE A 107 -6.50 14.93 13.06
N PHE A 108 -7.53 14.62 13.84
CA PHE A 108 -8.33 13.41 13.65
C PHE A 108 -9.00 13.35 12.28
N VAL A 109 -9.69 14.40 11.87
CA VAL A 109 -10.37 14.43 10.57
C VAL A 109 -9.36 14.32 9.44
N THR A 110 -8.24 15.07 9.50
CA THR A 110 -7.20 15.00 8.46
C THR A 110 -6.55 13.62 8.39
N SER A 111 -6.31 12.97 9.53
CA SER A 111 -5.79 11.59 9.60
C SER A 111 -6.75 10.60 8.98
N VAL A 112 -8.05 10.67 9.30
CA VAL A 112 -9.06 9.76 8.72
C VAL A 112 -9.17 9.94 7.21
N LEU A 113 -9.18 11.18 6.72
CA LEU A 113 -9.21 11.46 5.29
C LEU A 113 -7.94 10.98 4.58
N GLY A 114 -6.77 11.22 5.17
CA GLY A 114 -5.49 10.73 4.66
C GLY A 114 -5.45 9.20 4.60
N ALA A 115 -5.84 8.52 5.68
CA ALA A 115 -5.95 7.07 5.74
C ALA A 115 -6.92 6.53 4.68
N ALA A 116 -8.10 7.14 4.51
CA ALA A 116 -9.06 6.73 3.50
C ALA A 116 -8.50 6.87 2.07
N PHE A 117 -7.77 7.95 1.80
CA PHE A 117 -7.13 8.18 0.51
C PHE A 117 -6.02 7.15 0.25
N ASP A 118 -5.12 6.89 1.21
CA ASP A 118 -4.08 5.86 1.08
C ASP A 118 -4.68 4.46 0.91
N MET A 119 -5.71 4.13 1.68
CA MET A 119 -6.39 2.85 1.58
C MET A 119 -7.05 2.64 0.21
N SER A 120 -7.43 3.72 -0.50
CA SER A 120 -7.94 3.60 -1.87
C SER A 120 -6.89 3.01 -2.83
N PHE A 121 -5.62 3.40 -2.68
CA PHE A 121 -4.52 2.83 -3.46
C PHE A 121 -4.21 1.39 -3.06
N ALA A 122 -4.20 1.08 -1.77
CA ALA A 122 -4.05 -0.30 -1.29
C ALA A 122 -5.15 -1.22 -1.88
N VAL A 123 -6.39 -0.74 -1.93
CA VAL A 123 -7.52 -1.44 -2.56
C VAL A 123 -7.32 -1.62 -4.07
N ILE A 124 -6.84 -0.60 -4.80
CA ILE A 124 -6.52 -0.73 -6.23
C ILE A 124 -5.48 -1.82 -6.46
N GLN A 125 -4.38 -1.81 -5.71
CA GLN A 125 -3.30 -2.77 -5.87
C GLN A 125 -3.78 -4.19 -5.57
N ARG A 126 -4.55 -4.37 -4.49
CA ARG A 126 -5.12 -5.67 -4.14
C ARG A 126 -6.12 -6.17 -5.19
N TYR A 127 -6.95 -5.26 -5.71
CA TYR A 127 -7.92 -5.57 -6.77
C TYR A 127 -7.24 -6.02 -8.07
N ASN A 128 -6.21 -5.28 -8.52
CA ASN A 128 -5.49 -5.57 -9.74
C ASN A 128 -4.62 -6.84 -9.60
N ARG A 129 -3.97 -7.04 -8.44
CA ARG A 129 -3.14 -8.23 -8.17
C ARG A 129 -3.88 -9.53 -8.36
N MET A 130 -5.18 -9.60 -8.03
CA MET A 130 -5.99 -10.82 -8.22
C MET A 130 -5.89 -11.40 -9.63
N ARG A 131 -5.78 -10.54 -10.65
CA ARG A 131 -5.64 -10.97 -12.04
C ARG A 131 -4.19 -11.26 -12.39
N ILE A 132 -3.27 -10.40 -11.96
CA ILE A 132 -1.83 -10.55 -12.23
C ILE A 132 -1.27 -11.82 -11.61
N ALA A 133 -1.60 -12.12 -10.35
CA ALA A 133 -1.15 -13.33 -9.67
C ALA A 133 -1.61 -14.61 -10.39
N LYS A 134 -2.82 -14.62 -10.96
CA LYS A 134 -3.32 -15.74 -11.79
C LYS A 134 -2.56 -15.88 -13.10
N ILE A 135 -2.09 -14.78 -13.68
CA ILE A 135 -1.28 -14.79 -14.91
C ILE A 135 0.13 -15.26 -14.58
N ALA A 136 0.75 -14.72 -13.53
CA ALA A 136 2.08 -15.08 -13.06
C ALA A 136 2.19 -16.57 -12.69
N SER A 137 1.12 -17.18 -12.17
CA SER A 137 1.09 -18.61 -11.84
C SER A 137 0.91 -19.55 -13.03
N ARG A 138 0.73 -19.05 -14.27
CA ARG A 138 0.54 -19.90 -15.46
C ARG A 138 1.89 -20.44 -15.97
N PRO A 139 1.97 -21.74 -16.33
CA PRO A 139 3.13 -22.29 -17.03
C PRO A 139 3.35 -21.54 -18.34
N GLY A 140 4.52 -20.90 -18.51
CA GLY A 140 4.87 -20.09 -19.68
C GLY A 140 4.84 -18.57 -19.46
N ALA A 141 4.41 -18.08 -18.28
CA ALA A 141 4.47 -16.66 -17.90
C ALA A 141 5.83 -16.24 -17.30
N ARG A 142 6.83 -17.15 -17.29
CA ARG A 142 8.18 -16.87 -16.81
C ARG A 142 8.88 -15.90 -17.77
N PRO A 143 9.43 -14.78 -17.28
CA PRO A 143 10.35 -14.00 -18.09
C PRO A 143 11.63 -14.81 -18.32
N HIS A 144 12.24 -14.62 -19.49
CA HIS A 144 13.63 -14.98 -19.76
C HIS A 144 14.56 -14.20 -18.84
#